data_AF-A0A7S1QZ03-F1
#
_entry.id   AF-A0A7S1QZ03-F1
#
_cell.length_a   1.000
_cell.length_b   1.000
_cell.length_c   1.000
_cell.angle_alpha   90.00
_cell.angle_beta   90.00
_cell.angle_gamma   90.00
#
_symmetry.space_group_name_H-M   'P 1'
#
loop_
_entity.id
_entity.type
_entity.pdbx_description
1 polymer ?
#
loop_
_entity_poly.entity_id
_entity_poly.type
_entity_poly.pdbx_seq_one_letter_code
_entity_poly.pdbx_strand_id
1 'polypeptide(L)'
;AAGTEVRYLPALDYGPEQELTPAEGVQVMPCFPLGGMGYVPETEQVLNIFEPRYRQMYSDILMSGGRRFVVPQVAQDETGAVRLTEVGVVFYLDDLREVSEQTQDQVKYVCSHKLISRVRLRRVLNPRAFADRSTYLRVEVEEVVDTDADEQPSALEEEVLGEVLKVA
;
A
#
# COMPACT_ATOMS: atom_id res chain seq x y z
N ALA A 1 10.81 12.36 24.18
CA ALA A 1 10.50 11.69 22.91
C ALA A 1 9.22 10.89 23.12
N ALA A 2 8.07 11.43 22.70
CA ALA A 2 6.84 10.66 22.64
C ALA A 2 7.06 9.58 21.58
N GLY A 3 7.24 8.33 22.00
CA GLY A 3 7.34 7.22 21.06
C GLY A 3 5.99 7.10 20.38
N THR A 4 5.94 7.39 19.08
CA THR A 4 4.74 7.18 18.26
C THR A 4 4.46 5.69 18.25
N GLU A 5 3.49 5.26 19.05
CA GLU A 5 3.07 3.87 19.14
C GLU A 5 2.54 3.40 17.78
N VAL A 6 3.12 2.34 17.23
CA VAL A 6 2.68 1.76 15.96
C VAL A 6 1.30 1.18 16.17
N ARG A 7 0.31 1.69 15.42
CA ARG A 7 -1.06 1.17 15.44
C ARG A 7 -1.23 0.03 14.45
N TYR A 8 -1.95 -0.99 14.88
CA TYR A 8 -2.22 -2.18 14.09
C TYR A 8 -3.73 -2.34 13.89
N LEU A 9 -4.10 -2.90 12.74
CA LEU A 9 -5.43 -3.40 12.51
C LEU A 9 -5.74 -4.57 13.45
N PRO A 10 -7.04 -4.90 13.62
CA PRO A 10 -7.44 -6.16 14.23
C PRO A 10 -6.72 -7.34 13.58
N ALA A 11 -6.45 -8.38 14.36
CA ALA A 11 -5.83 -9.60 13.85
C ALA A 11 -6.66 -10.17 12.69
N LEU A 12 -5.98 -10.70 11.68
CA LEU A 12 -6.65 -11.32 10.54
C LEU A 12 -7.47 -12.52 11.03
N ASP A 13 -8.79 -12.40 10.90
CA ASP A 13 -9.72 -13.50 11.14
C ASP A 13 -9.94 -14.26 9.83
N TYR A 14 -9.56 -15.54 9.81
CA TYR A 14 -9.65 -16.42 8.65
C TYR A 14 -10.96 -17.24 8.63
N GLY A 15 -11.99 -16.79 9.34
CA GLY A 15 -13.32 -17.43 9.44
C GLY A 15 -13.98 -17.84 8.10
N PRO A 16 -15.19 -18.43 8.16
CA PRO A 16 -15.83 -19.02 6.98
C PRO A 16 -16.12 -17.96 5.90
N GLU A 17 -15.50 -18.14 4.72
CA GLU A 17 -15.69 -17.48 3.41
C GLU A 17 -16.34 -16.09 3.41
N GLN A 18 -15.75 -15.13 4.11
CA GLN A 18 -16.25 -13.75 4.09
C GLN A 18 -15.36 -12.89 3.19
N GLU A 19 -15.71 -12.82 1.90
CA GLU A 19 -15.35 -11.65 1.11
C GLU A 19 -16.27 -10.50 1.52
N LEU A 20 -15.68 -9.47 2.12
CA LEU A 20 -16.42 -8.29 2.54
C LEU A 20 -16.66 -7.39 1.33
N THR A 21 -17.90 -6.93 1.17
CA THR A 21 -18.22 -5.90 0.18
C THR A 21 -17.61 -4.56 0.62
N PRO A 22 -16.95 -3.82 -0.29
CA PRO A 22 -16.35 -2.55 0.06
C PRO A 22 -17.41 -1.51 0.45
N ALA A 23 -17.04 -0.60 1.34
CA ALA A 23 -17.89 0.52 1.74
C ALA A 23 -18.00 1.53 0.59
N GLU A 24 -19.18 2.16 0.48
CA GLU A 24 -19.45 3.12 -0.59
C GLU A 24 -18.53 4.35 -0.45
N GLY A 25 -17.89 4.74 -1.56
CA GLY A 25 -16.98 5.89 -1.60
C GLY A 25 -15.57 5.63 -1.05
N VAL A 26 -15.27 4.41 -0.56
CA VAL A 26 -13.93 4.06 -0.06
C VAL A 26 -13.09 3.43 -1.18
N GLN A 27 -11.82 3.84 -1.27
CA GLN A 27 -10.91 3.32 -2.27
C GLN A 27 -10.43 1.92 -1.88
N VAL A 28 -10.47 0.99 -2.83
CA VAL A 28 -9.93 -0.37 -2.67
C VAL A 28 -8.62 -0.48 -3.43
N MET A 29 -7.59 -1.02 -2.77
CA MET A 29 -6.29 -1.30 -3.40
C MET A 29 -5.86 -2.75 -3.20
N PRO A 30 -5.11 -3.32 -4.17
CA PRO A 30 -4.34 -4.53 -3.95
C PRO A 30 -3.33 -4.31 -2.81
N CYS A 31 -3.16 -5.31 -1.96
CA CYS A 31 -2.29 -5.29 -0.80
C CYS A 31 -1.23 -6.38 -0.93
N PHE A 32 0.04 -5.95 -0.87
CA PHE A 32 1.20 -6.82 -0.80
C PHE A 32 1.82 -6.71 0.60
N PRO A 33 1.48 -7.62 1.53
CA PRO A 33 2.05 -7.61 2.86
C PRO A 33 3.52 -8.04 2.82
N LEU A 34 4.45 -7.08 2.97
CA LEU A 34 5.89 -7.34 3.07
C LEU A 34 6.32 -7.29 4.54
N GLY A 35 6.96 -8.37 4.99
CA GLY A 35 7.52 -8.46 6.33
C GLY A 35 8.94 -7.88 6.38
N GLY A 36 9.29 -7.28 7.52
CA GLY A 36 10.70 -7.13 7.93
C GLY A 36 11.42 -5.83 7.57
N MET A 37 10.83 -4.91 6.79
CA MET A 37 11.45 -3.60 6.51
C MET A 37 10.41 -2.47 6.44
N GLY A 38 10.78 -1.31 6.96
CA GLY A 38 10.07 -0.05 6.73
C GLY A 38 10.56 0.60 5.45
N TYR A 39 9.64 1.11 4.64
CA TYR A 39 9.96 1.78 3.38
C TYR A 39 9.91 3.28 3.56
N VAL A 40 10.92 3.96 3.05
CA VAL A 40 11.04 5.42 3.12
C VAL A 40 10.87 6.03 1.71
N PRO A 41 10.27 7.22 1.61
CA PRO A 41 10.19 7.95 0.35
C PRO A 41 11.56 8.11 -0.33
N GLU A 42 11.56 8.30 -1.65
CA GLU A 42 12.76 8.48 -2.49
C GLU A 42 13.73 7.28 -2.57
N THR A 43 13.34 6.11 -2.06
CA THR A 43 14.08 4.87 -2.29
C THR A 43 13.46 4.06 -3.42
N GLU A 44 14.30 3.56 -4.33
CA GLU A 44 13.88 2.61 -5.35
C GLU A 44 13.74 1.22 -4.74
N GLN A 45 12.57 0.62 -4.92
CA GLN A 45 12.25 -0.68 -4.34
C GLN A 45 12.09 -1.73 -5.44
N VAL A 46 13.09 -2.61 -5.55
CA VAL A 46 13.07 -3.71 -6.52
C VAL A 46 12.49 -4.96 -5.88
N LEU A 47 11.41 -5.48 -6.46
CA LEU A 47 10.76 -6.71 -6.00
C LEU A 47 10.85 -7.79 -7.08
N ASN A 48 11.20 -9.00 -6.65
CA ASN A 48 11.22 -10.20 -7.48
C ASN A 48 9.92 -10.97 -7.24
N ILE A 49 9.10 -11.08 -8.28
CA ILE A 49 7.77 -11.68 -8.19
C ILE A 49 7.83 -13.12 -8.69
N PHE A 50 7.73 -14.05 -7.74
CA PHE A 50 7.71 -15.49 -8.00
C PHE A 50 6.37 -16.14 -7.62
N GLU A 51 5.71 -15.69 -6.55
CA GLU A 51 4.46 -16.33 -6.09
C GLU A 51 3.31 -16.12 -7.10
N PRO A 52 2.52 -17.19 -7.41
CA PRO A 52 1.41 -17.11 -8.37
C PRO A 52 0.38 -16.02 -8.07
N ARG A 53 0.00 -15.83 -6.79
CA ARG A 53 -0.98 -14.81 -6.39
C ARG A 53 -0.52 -13.39 -6.70
N TYR A 54 0.77 -13.11 -6.57
CA TYR A 54 1.32 -11.79 -6.87
C TYR A 54 1.48 -11.62 -8.38
N ARG A 55 1.81 -12.68 -9.13
CA ARG A 55 1.76 -12.63 -10.61
C ARG A 55 0.37 -12.21 -11.11
N GLN A 56 -0.69 -12.74 -10.49
CA GLN A 56 -2.06 -12.32 -10.78
C GLN A 56 -2.28 -10.84 -10.43
N MET A 57 -1.87 -10.40 -9.23
CA MET A 57 -1.95 -9.00 -8.82
C MET A 57 -1.29 -8.04 -9.83
N TYR A 58 -0.08 -8.38 -10.30
CA TYR A 58 0.63 -7.57 -11.28
C TYR A 58 -0.11 -7.52 -12.62
N SER A 59 -0.67 -8.63 -13.08
CA SER A 59 -1.54 -8.64 -14.26
C SER A 59 -2.74 -7.71 -14.08
N ASP A 60 -3.39 -7.74 -12.91
CA ASP A 60 -4.60 -6.96 -12.64
C ASP A 60 -4.31 -5.44 -12.56
N ILE A 61 -3.20 -5.03 -11.92
CA ILE A 61 -2.82 -3.60 -11.86
C ILE A 61 -2.37 -3.04 -13.21
N LEU A 62 -1.84 -3.89 -14.10
CA LEU A 62 -1.46 -3.51 -15.46
C LEU A 62 -2.70 -3.35 -16.35
N MET A 63 -3.65 -4.29 -16.25
CA MET A 63 -4.89 -4.27 -17.04
C MET A 63 -5.86 -3.16 -16.60
N SER A 64 -5.95 -2.89 -15.28
CA SER A 64 -6.76 -1.79 -14.75
C SER A 64 -6.13 -0.41 -14.98
N GLY A 65 -4.85 -0.34 -15.35
CA GLY A 65 -4.09 0.90 -15.51
C GLY A 65 -3.72 1.60 -14.19
N GLY A 66 -4.13 1.06 -13.03
CA GLY A 66 -3.87 1.68 -11.74
C GLY A 66 -2.40 1.67 -11.34
N ARG A 67 -1.65 0.62 -11.73
CA ARG A 67 -0.19 0.44 -11.46
C ARG A 67 0.25 0.70 -10.02
N ARG A 68 -0.69 0.63 -9.06
CA ARG A 68 -0.46 0.97 -7.66
C ARG A 68 -1.00 -0.11 -6.74
N PHE A 69 -0.30 -0.35 -5.64
CA PHE A 69 -0.69 -1.26 -4.59
C PHE A 69 -0.16 -0.78 -3.25
N VAL A 70 -0.79 -1.20 -2.16
CA VAL A 70 -0.38 -0.84 -0.80
C VAL A 70 0.49 -1.94 -0.19
N VAL A 71 1.50 -1.50 0.55
CA VAL A 71 2.42 -2.35 1.29
C VAL A 71 2.33 -1.98 2.77
N PRO A 72 1.54 -2.71 3.58
CA PRO A 72 1.57 -2.59 5.02
C PRO A 72 2.71 -3.41 5.61
N GLN A 73 3.16 -3.00 6.80
CA GLN A 73 4.04 -3.84 7.60
C GLN A 73 3.21 -4.94 8.28
N VAL A 74 3.78 -6.14 8.35
CA VAL A 74 3.17 -7.30 9.01
C VAL A 74 3.82 -7.48 10.37
N ALA A 75 3.00 -7.62 11.41
CA ALA A 75 3.42 -8.04 12.74
C ALA A 75 2.74 -9.37 13.10
N GLN A 76 3.45 -10.23 13.81
CA GLN A 76 2.92 -11.46 14.37
C GLN A 76 2.98 -11.35 15.89
N ASP A 77 1.87 -11.63 16.56
CA ASP A 77 1.84 -11.65 18.02
C ASP A 77 2.33 -13.00 18.59
N GLU A 78 2.50 -13.05 19.91
CA GLU A 78 2.99 -14.24 20.63
C GLU A 78 2.06 -15.45 20.46
N THR A 79 0.78 -15.22 20.13
CA THR A 79 -0.19 -16.29 19.85
C THR A 79 -0.15 -16.79 18.41
N GLY A 80 0.70 -16.17 17.58
CA GLY A 80 0.86 -16.47 16.17
C GLY A 80 -0.16 -15.76 15.27
N ALA A 81 -1.01 -14.89 15.82
CA ALA A 81 -1.98 -14.14 15.03
C ALA A 81 -1.28 -13.02 14.27
N VAL A 82 -1.69 -12.84 13.01
CA VAL A 82 -1.08 -11.90 12.08
C VAL A 82 -1.88 -10.60 12.08
N ARG A 83 -1.17 -9.48 12.18
CA ARG A 83 -1.72 -8.13 12.17
C ARG A 83 -1.02 -7.30 11.11
N LEU A 84 -1.78 -6.44 10.44
CA LEU A 84 -1.25 -5.44 9.52
C LEU A 84 -1.19 -4.10 10.23
N THR A 85 -0.20 -3.26 9.90
CA THR A 85 -0.18 -1.88 10.39
C THR A 85 -1.36 -1.08 9.83
N GLU A 86 -1.85 -0.14 10.63
CA GLU A 86 -2.94 0.76 10.22
C GLU A 86 -2.47 1.72 9.10
N VAL A 87 -1.17 1.96 9.00
CA VAL A 87 -0.57 2.76 7.92
C VAL A 87 0.25 1.86 7.00
N GLY A 88 0.05 2.02 5.70
CA GLY A 88 0.84 1.39 4.66
C GLY A 88 1.37 2.41 3.66
N VAL A 89 2.36 2.02 2.88
CA VAL A 89 2.93 2.84 1.81
C VAL A 89 2.35 2.41 0.48
N VAL A 90 2.15 3.35 -0.44
CA VAL A 90 1.68 3.05 -1.79
C VAL A 90 2.88 2.97 -2.71
N PHE A 91 3.04 1.80 -3.33
CA PHE A 91 4.03 1.56 -4.36
C PHE A 91 3.40 1.79 -5.73
N TYR A 92 4.10 2.54 -6.56
CA TYR A 92 3.79 2.70 -7.96
C TYR A 92 4.79 1.90 -8.79
N LEU A 93 4.28 1.10 -9.72
CA LEU A 93 5.08 0.32 -10.65
C LEU A 93 5.70 1.22 -11.73
N ASP A 94 7.02 1.36 -11.69
CA ASP A 94 7.79 2.23 -12.60
C ASP A 94 8.30 1.44 -13.82
N ASP A 95 9.00 0.33 -13.59
CA ASP A 95 9.53 -0.56 -14.61
C ASP A 95 9.20 -2.03 -14.28
N LEU A 96 8.94 -2.82 -15.31
CA LEU A 96 8.64 -4.25 -15.20
C LEU A 96 9.42 -5.01 -16.26
N ARG A 97 10.21 -5.98 -15.82
CA ARG A 97 10.99 -6.87 -16.69
C ARG A 97 10.58 -8.31 -16.46
N GLU A 98 10.19 -8.99 -17.53
CA GLU A 98 9.95 -10.42 -17.50
C GLU A 98 11.27 -11.18 -17.65
N VAL A 99 11.59 -12.05 -16.69
CA VAL A 99 12.85 -12.82 -16.63
C VAL A 99 12.60 -14.32 -16.45
N SER A 100 11.38 -14.77 -16.73
CA SER A 100 10.95 -16.18 -16.62
C SER A 100 11.88 -17.11 -17.41
N GLU A 101 12.21 -16.76 -18.66
CA GLU A 101 13.10 -17.56 -19.51
C GLU A 101 14.54 -17.62 -18.99
N GLN A 102 15.03 -16.53 -18.39
CA GLN A 102 16.41 -16.44 -17.89
C GLN A 102 16.60 -17.17 -16.55
N THR A 103 15.52 -17.32 -15.78
CA THR A 103 15.54 -17.89 -14.43
C THR A 103 14.93 -19.28 -14.34
N GLN A 104 14.64 -19.94 -15.48
CA GLN A 104 13.95 -21.24 -15.52
C GLN A 104 12.63 -21.21 -14.73
N ASP A 105 11.82 -20.16 -14.94
CA ASP A 105 10.54 -19.90 -14.26
C ASP A 105 10.59 -19.69 -12.74
N GLN A 106 11.78 -19.56 -12.15
CA GLN A 106 11.90 -19.29 -10.70
C GLN A 106 11.47 -17.86 -10.33
N VAL A 107 11.70 -16.88 -11.22
CA VAL A 107 11.23 -15.50 -11.05
C VAL A 107 10.55 -15.07 -12.33
N LYS A 108 9.28 -14.68 -12.25
CA LYS A 108 8.58 -14.24 -13.44
C LYS A 108 8.89 -12.78 -13.77
N TYR A 109 8.78 -11.90 -12.78
CA TYR A 109 8.96 -10.47 -12.99
C TYR A 109 9.98 -9.89 -12.01
N VAL A 110 10.84 -9.01 -12.52
CA VAL A 110 11.64 -8.07 -11.73
C VAL A 110 11.01 -6.70 -11.92
N CYS A 111 10.51 -6.11 -10.84
CA CYS A 111 9.73 -4.88 -10.88
C CYS A 111 10.41 -3.80 -10.05
N SER A 112 10.53 -2.58 -10.61
CA SER A 112 10.98 -1.39 -9.89
C SER A 112 9.79 -0.57 -9.43
N HIS A 113 9.81 -0.09 -8.20
CA HIS A 113 8.74 0.69 -7.61
C HIS A 113 9.24 1.99 -7.02
N LYS A 114 8.38 3.01 -7.13
CA LYS A 114 8.50 4.28 -6.43
C LYS A 114 7.46 4.32 -5.31
N LEU A 115 7.89 4.75 -4.14
CA LEU A 115 6.98 5.07 -3.04
C LEU A 115 6.38 6.45 -3.32
N ILE A 116 5.07 6.50 -3.54
CA ILE A 116 4.38 7.73 -3.96
C ILE A 116 3.56 8.40 -2.85
N SER A 117 3.08 7.64 -1.88
CA SER A 117 2.28 8.19 -0.77
C SER A 117 2.14 7.20 0.39
N ARG A 118 1.53 7.67 1.48
CA ARG A 118 1.07 6.86 2.61
C ARG A 118 -0.45 6.80 2.62
N VAL A 119 -0.98 5.66 3.03
CA VAL A 119 -2.43 5.44 3.17
C VAL A 119 -2.74 4.81 4.51
N ARG A 120 -3.93 5.12 5.04
CA ARG A 120 -4.48 4.45 6.21
C ARG A 120 -5.35 3.29 5.75
N LEU A 121 -5.00 2.08 6.17
CA LEU A 121 -5.80 0.89 5.92
C LEU A 121 -6.99 0.90 6.88
N ARG A 122 -8.20 0.73 6.34
CA ARG A 122 -9.44 0.63 7.14
C ARG A 122 -9.74 -0.82 7.51
N ARG A 123 -9.71 -1.71 6.53
CA ARG A 123 -9.97 -3.15 6.71
C ARG A 123 -9.47 -3.99 5.54
N VAL A 124 -9.28 -5.27 5.81
CA VAL A 124 -8.98 -6.30 4.80
C VAL A 124 -10.28 -6.92 4.32
N LEU A 125 -10.49 -6.97 3.00
CA LEU A 125 -11.73 -7.43 2.39
C LEU A 125 -11.78 -8.95 2.20
N ASN A 126 -10.63 -9.61 2.04
CA ASN A 126 -10.52 -11.04 1.81
C ASN A 126 -9.43 -11.68 2.70
N PRO A 127 -9.56 -11.63 4.03
CA PRO A 127 -8.51 -12.07 4.95
C PRO A 127 -8.10 -13.54 4.77
N ARG A 128 -9.02 -14.40 4.34
CA ARG A 128 -8.75 -15.82 4.06
C ARG A 128 -7.72 -16.06 2.94
N ALA A 129 -7.62 -15.13 1.97
CA ALA A 129 -6.63 -15.20 0.90
C ALA A 129 -5.17 -15.13 1.44
N PHE A 130 -4.98 -14.60 2.64
CA PHE A 130 -3.69 -14.64 3.32
C PHE A 130 -3.35 -16.05 3.82
N ALA A 131 -4.33 -16.79 4.33
CA ALA A 131 -4.14 -18.14 4.89
C ALA A 131 -4.03 -19.21 3.80
N ASP A 132 -4.95 -19.22 2.83
CA ASP A 132 -4.98 -20.25 1.78
C ASP A 132 -4.10 -19.92 0.57
N ARG A 133 -3.60 -18.67 0.48
CA ARG A 133 -2.77 -18.17 -0.62
C ARG A 133 -3.43 -18.29 -1.99
N SER A 134 -4.76 -18.37 -2.04
CA SER A 134 -5.55 -18.48 -3.27
C SER A 134 -5.38 -17.26 -4.17
N THR A 135 -5.27 -16.07 -3.58
CA THR A 135 -5.07 -14.80 -4.29
C THR A 135 -4.34 -13.78 -3.39
N TYR A 136 -4.20 -12.54 -3.85
CA TYR A 136 -3.63 -11.43 -3.10
C TYR A 136 -4.67 -10.74 -2.21
N LEU A 137 -4.21 -10.02 -1.18
CA LEU A 137 -5.12 -9.30 -0.29
C LEU A 137 -5.67 -8.04 -0.98
N ARG A 138 -6.91 -7.69 -0.66
CA ARG A 138 -7.57 -6.44 -1.05
C ARG A 138 -7.92 -5.69 0.22
N VAL A 139 -7.62 -4.40 0.26
CA VAL A 139 -7.85 -3.59 1.44
C VAL A 139 -8.52 -2.28 1.08
N GLU A 140 -9.36 -1.81 1.98
CA GLU A 140 -9.86 -0.45 1.94
C GLU A 140 -8.83 0.51 2.49
N VAL A 141 -8.60 1.59 1.74
CA VAL A 141 -7.61 2.60 2.06
C VAL A 141 -8.22 3.99 2.05
N GLU A 142 -7.65 4.84 2.88
CA GLU A 142 -7.83 6.29 2.83
C GLU A 142 -6.47 6.95 2.61
N GLU A 143 -6.44 7.98 1.77
CA GLU A 143 -5.23 8.76 1.54
C GLU A 143 -4.87 9.53 2.81
N VAL A 144 -3.61 9.43 3.23
CA VAL A 144 -3.08 10.27 4.30
C VAL A 144 -2.51 11.51 3.63
N VAL A 145 -3.17 12.66 3.85
CA VAL A 145 -2.64 13.96 3.44
C VAL A 145 -1.63 14.39 4.49
N ASP A 146 -0.39 14.59 4.04
CA ASP A 146 0.64 15.21 4.85
C ASP A 146 0.35 16.71 4.94
N THR A 147 -0.50 17.10 5.88
CA THR A 147 -0.60 18.49 6.32
C THR A 147 0.53 18.75 7.28
N ASP A 148 1.47 19.61 6.89
CA ASP A 148 2.43 20.19 7.83
C ASP A 148 1.64 20.82 8.98
N ALA A 149 1.98 20.43 10.21
CA ALA A 149 1.16 20.68 11.40
C ALA A 149 0.97 22.18 11.72
N ASP A 150 1.71 23.07 11.04
CA ASP A 150 1.74 24.52 11.31
C ASP A 150 1.50 25.41 10.08
N GLU A 151 1.33 24.87 8.88
CA GLU A 151 0.99 25.70 7.72
C GLU A 151 -0.52 25.69 7.49
N GLN A 152 -1.15 26.86 7.68
CA GLN A 152 -2.45 27.15 7.10
C GLN A 152 -2.20 27.67 5.67
N PRO A 153 -2.22 26.81 4.63
CA PRO A 153 -1.94 27.23 3.26
C PRO A 153 -2.88 28.35 2.81
N SER A 154 -4.11 28.39 3.32
CA SER A 154 -5.08 29.46 3.05
C SER A 154 -4.62 30.84 3.52
N ALA A 155 -3.90 30.94 4.63
CA ALA A 155 -3.40 32.22 5.15
C ALA A 155 -2.24 32.75 4.30
N LEU A 156 -1.37 31.86 3.82
CA LEU A 156 -0.26 32.20 2.93
C LEU A 156 -0.75 32.57 1.53
N GLU A 157 -1.78 31.88 1.01
CA GLU A 157 -2.40 32.21 -0.28
C GLU A 157 -3.03 33.62 -0.28
N GLU A 158 -3.71 34.01 0.80
CA GLU A 158 -4.35 35.32 0.92
C GLU A 158 -3.31 36.46 1.01
N GLU A 159 -2.19 36.23 1.69
CA GLU A 159 -1.08 37.18 1.81
C GLU A 159 -0.35 37.37 0.48
N VAL A 160 -0.06 36.28 -0.24
CA VAL A 160 0.60 36.33 -1.56
C VAL A 160 -0.30 37.01 -2.59
N LEU A 161 -1.60 36.71 -2.60
CA LEU A 161 -2.54 37.37 -3.52
C LEU A 161 -2.61 38.88 -3.26
N GLY A 162 -2.61 39.28 -1.99
CA GLY A 162 -2.59 40.68 -1.56
C GLY A 162 -1.32 41.43 -1.95
N GLU A 163 -0.16 40.77 -1.96
CA GLU A 163 1.11 41.34 -2.43
C GLU A 163 1.16 41.46 -3.97
N VAL A 164 0.73 40.43 -4.70
CA VAL A 164 0.71 40.43 -6.18
C VAL A 164 -0.21 41.53 -6.73
N LEU A 165 -1.34 41.79 -6.07
CA LEU A 165 -2.28 42.86 -6.43
C LEU A 165 -1.77 44.28 -6.13
N LYS A 166 -0.75 44.46 -5.28
CA LYS A 166 -0.13 45.77 -5.02
C LYS A 166 0.94 46.16 -6.04
N VAL A 167 1.44 45.19 -6.79
CA VAL A 167 2.52 45.37 -7.79
C VAL A 167 1.98 45.42 -9.23
N ALA A 168 0.68 45.12 -9.42
CA ALA A 168 -0.04 45.27 -10.69
C ALA A 168 -0.74 46.65 -10.79
#